data_AF-A0A5E7XX77-F1
#
_entry.id   AF-A0A5E7XX77-F1
#
_cell.length_a   1.000
_cell.length_b   1.000
_cell.length_c   1.000
_cell.angle_alpha   90.00
_cell.angle_beta   90.00
_cell.angle_gamma   90.00
#
_symmetry.space_group_name_H-M   'P 1'
#
loop_
_entity.id
_entity.type
_entity.pdbx_description
1 polymer ?
#
loop_
_entity_poly.entity_id
_entity_poly.type
_entity_poly.pdbx_seq_one_letter_code
_entity_poly.pdbx_strand_id
1 'polypeptide(L)'
;MGADVGQMGFTVSWGLSKALDEKTYKAIVSNLVMTESSSGVQKGVAMGEYAIGVGFEWNAYNYIAGGQEELKVVYPEEGTFLSVDYVGLVKNAPAGAKAKEAVDVILSKEAQTELLKVGFRRPSRSDIKVSDYVKMPELDTIKTIPIDELAAADAREGFLKDWDALPKAGESK
;
A
#
# COMPACT_ATOMS: atom_id res chain seq x y z
N MET A 1 22.36 12.81 -4.36
CA MET A 1 21.54 12.21 -5.44
C MET A 1 20.39 11.55 -4.70
N GLY A 2 19.21 12.19 -4.65
CA GLY A 2 18.10 11.73 -3.83
C GLY A 2 17.67 10.33 -4.26
N ALA A 3 17.37 9.45 -3.31
CA ALA A 3 16.77 8.16 -3.62
C ALA A 3 15.52 8.37 -4.47
N ASP A 4 15.47 7.81 -5.68
CA ASP A 4 14.32 7.92 -6.58
C ASP A 4 13.10 7.28 -5.89
N VAL A 5 12.14 8.13 -5.51
CA VAL A 5 10.92 7.67 -4.85
C VAL A 5 9.97 7.15 -5.93
N GLY A 6 10.04 5.83 -6.16
CA GLY A 6 9.09 5.13 -7.01
C GLY A 6 7.64 5.34 -6.55
N GLN A 7 6.67 5.07 -7.43
CA GLN A 7 5.25 5.39 -7.19
C GLN A 7 4.72 4.87 -5.84
N MET A 8 5.07 3.66 -5.45
CA MET A 8 4.67 3.08 -4.17
C MET A 8 5.29 3.78 -2.96
N GLY A 9 6.58 4.14 -3.05
CA GLY A 9 7.25 4.93 -2.02
C GLY A 9 6.61 6.31 -1.88
N PHE A 10 6.17 6.91 -2.98
CA PHE A 10 5.44 8.16 -2.99
C PHE A 10 4.08 8.01 -2.29
N THR A 11 3.29 7.00 -2.65
CA THR A 11 1.99 6.75 -2.02
C THR A 11 2.10 6.58 -0.50
N VAL A 12 3.06 5.78 -0.04
CA VAL A 12 3.29 5.56 1.41
C VAL A 12 3.72 6.84 2.11
N SER A 13 4.71 7.56 1.58
CA SER A 13 5.22 8.79 2.19
C SER A 13 4.18 9.92 2.18
N TRP A 14 3.41 10.07 1.10
CA TRP A 14 2.29 10.99 1.02
C TRP A 14 1.23 10.66 2.05
N GLY A 15 0.79 9.40 2.12
CA GLY A 15 -0.26 9.02 3.05
C GLY A 15 0.15 9.17 4.52
N LEU A 16 1.40 8.87 4.86
CA LEU A 16 1.96 9.18 6.19
C LEU A 16 1.90 10.69 6.50
N SER A 17 2.20 11.56 5.52
CA SER A 17 2.13 13.02 5.71
C SER A 17 0.70 13.53 5.94
N LYS A 18 -0.32 12.75 5.55
CA LYS A 18 -1.74 13.07 5.80
C LYS A 18 -2.26 12.44 7.08
N ALA A 19 -1.70 11.29 7.48
CA ALA A 19 -2.11 10.58 8.68
C ALA A 19 -1.53 11.16 9.97
N LEU A 20 -0.37 11.83 9.87
CA LEU A 20 0.42 12.25 11.03
C LEU A 20 0.55 13.77 11.07
N ASP A 21 0.71 14.30 12.28
CA ASP A 21 1.15 15.68 12.44
C ASP A 21 2.59 15.87 11.91
N GLU A 22 2.94 17.10 11.56
CA GLU A 22 4.22 17.43 10.92
C GLU A 22 5.44 16.99 11.77
N LYS A 23 5.36 17.13 13.10
CA LYS A 23 6.46 16.77 14.00
C LYS A 23 6.67 15.27 13.98
N THR A 24 5.60 14.50 14.11
CA THR A 24 5.65 13.03 14.10
C THR A 24 6.10 12.50 12.73
N TYR A 25 5.57 13.06 11.65
CA TYR A 25 5.97 12.70 10.29
C TYR A 25 7.48 12.90 10.07
N LYS A 26 8.02 14.08 10.43
CA LYS A 26 9.47 14.36 10.30
C LYS A 26 10.33 13.42 11.14
N ALA A 27 9.90 13.08 12.35
CA ALA A 27 10.61 12.13 13.21
C ALA A 27 10.64 10.71 12.64
N ILE A 28 9.58 10.28 11.94
CA ILE A 28 9.57 8.99 11.24
C ILE A 28 10.53 9.04 10.04
N VAL A 29 10.43 10.08 9.20
CA VAL A 29 11.27 10.21 8.00
C VAL A 29 12.76 10.22 8.34
N SER A 30 13.15 10.86 9.45
CA SER A 30 14.55 10.86 9.91
C SER A 30 15.11 9.49 10.29
N ASN A 31 14.25 8.51 10.53
CA ASN A 31 14.62 7.12 10.84
C ASN A 31 14.32 6.15 9.68
N LEU A 32 13.79 6.65 8.56
CA LEU A 32 13.34 5.82 7.46
C LEU A 32 14.48 5.52 6.49
N VAL A 33 14.60 4.25 6.10
CA VAL A 33 15.46 3.78 5.01
C VAL A 33 14.57 3.40 3.83
N MET A 34 14.83 4.00 2.67
CA MET A 34 14.10 3.69 1.44
C MET A 34 14.70 2.44 0.79
N THR A 35 13.86 1.46 0.50
CA THR A 35 14.26 0.27 -0.27
C THR A 35 14.07 0.50 -1.78
N GLU A 36 14.90 -0.13 -2.60
CA GLU A 36 14.80 -0.03 -4.07
C GLU A 36 13.56 -0.74 -4.64
N SER A 37 12.96 -1.66 -3.87
CA SER A 37 11.77 -2.40 -4.26
C SER A 37 10.82 -2.58 -3.09
N SER A 38 9.53 -2.76 -3.38
CA SER A 38 8.52 -2.99 -2.35
C SER A 38 8.72 -4.29 -1.60
N SER A 39 9.17 -5.36 -2.27
CA SER A 39 9.51 -6.63 -1.63
C SER A 39 10.72 -6.51 -0.70
N GLY A 40 11.59 -5.52 -0.92
CA GLY A 40 12.69 -5.19 -0.02
C GLY A 40 12.22 -4.87 1.40
N VAL A 41 11.04 -4.25 1.56
CA VAL A 41 10.51 -3.88 2.87
C VAL A 41 10.21 -5.11 3.72
N GLN A 42 9.37 -6.03 3.22
CA GLN A 42 8.99 -7.22 4.00
C GLN A 42 10.17 -8.18 4.16
N LYS A 43 11.01 -8.30 3.13
CA LYS A 43 12.24 -9.10 3.22
C LYS A 43 13.18 -8.57 4.31
N GLY A 44 13.40 -7.26 4.39
CA GLY A 44 14.27 -6.66 5.39
C GLY A 44 13.76 -6.89 6.82
N VAL A 45 12.45 -6.81 7.04
CA VAL A 45 11.86 -7.15 8.35
C VAL A 45 11.96 -8.64 8.65
N ALA A 46 11.62 -9.50 7.69
CA ALA A 46 11.69 -10.97 7.84
C ALA A 46 13.11 -11.46 8.17
N MET A 47 14.13 -10.85 7.56
CA MET A 47 15.53 -11.18 7.82
C MET A 47 16.09 -10.52 9.10
N GLY A 48 15.29 -9.72 9.81
CA GLY A 48 15.70 -9.00 11.01
C GLY A 48 16.64 -7.82 10.76
N GLU A 49 16.77 -7.35 9.52
CA GLU A 49 17.56 -6.16 9.16
C GLU A 49 16.89 -4.88 9.68
N TYR A 50 15.56 -4.84 9.64
CA TYR A 50 14.74 -3.73 10.15
C TYR A 50 13.69 -4.25 11.13
N ALA A 51 13.47 -3.51 12.22
CA ALA A 51 12.43 -3.86 13.19
C ALA A 51 11.01 -3.58 12.68
N ILE A 52 10.85 -2.59 11.79
CA ILE A 52 9.56 -2.12 11.27
C ILE A 52 9.69 -1.86 9.78
N GLY A 53 8.69 -2.30 9.01
CA GLY A 53 8.54 -1.98 7.60
C GLY A 53 7.21 -1.27 7.35
N VAL A 54 7.25 -0.16 6.60
CA VAL A 54 6.03 0.55 6.18
C VAL A 54 5.73 0.23 4.73
N GLY A 55 4.57 -0.34 4.46
CA GLY A 55 4.19 -0.74 3.10
C GLY A 55 2.77 -1.26 3.02
N PHE A 56 2.43 -1.88 1.88
CA PHE A 56 1.11 -2.42 1.64
C PHE A 56 0.88 -3.76 2.36
N GLU A 57 -0.29 -3.90 2.99
CA GLU A 57 -0.64 -5.07 3.82
C GLU A 57 -0.55 -6.40 3.07
N TRP A 58 -0.94 -6.43 1.80
CA TRP A 58 -1.02 -7.67 1.02
C TRP A 58 0.37 -8.30 0.87
N ASN A 59 1.43 -7.49 0.72
CA ASN A 59 2.80 -8.01 0.67
C ASN A 59 3.18 -8.67 1.99
N ALA A 60 2.83 -8.06 3.14
CA ALA A 60 3.16 -8.59 4.44
C ALA A 60 2.40 -9.91 4.73
N TYR A 61 1.11 -9.98 4.39
CA TYR A 61 0.34 -11.22 4.55
C TYR A 61 0.84 -12.36 3.67
N ASN A 62 1.32 -12.08 2.46
CA ASN A 62 1.98 -13.10 1.63
C ASN A 62 3.23 -13.69 2.30
N TYR A 63 4.05 -12.88 2.97
CA TYR A 63 5.21 -13.36 3.72
C TYR A 63 4.81 -14.21 4.93
N ILE A 64 3.80 -13.76 5.70
CA ILE A 64 3.28 -14.51 6.86
C ILE A 64 2.72 -15.86 6.42
N ALA A 65 1.92 -15.88 5.35
CA ALA A 65 1.37 -17.12 4.79
C ALA A 65 2.45 -18.04 4.20
N GLY A 66 3.58 -17.48 3.77
CA GLY A 66 4.78 -18.19 3.35
C GLY A 66 5.64 -18.76 4.49
N GLY A 67 5.22 -18.60 5.76
CA GLY A 67 5.87 -19.20 6.92
C GLY A 67 6.75 -18.26 7.75
N GLN A 68 6.76 -16.96 7.46
CA GLN A 68 7.44 -15.94 8.27
C GLN A 68 6.52 -15.53 9.45
N GLU A 69 6.29 -16.46 10.38
CA GLU A 69 5.31 -16.30 11.47
C GLU A 69 5.71 -15.25 12.53
N GLU A 70 6.98 -14.84 12.55
CA GLU A 70 7.49 -13.74 13.36
C GLU A 70 7.03 -12.35 12.89
N LEU A 71 6.51 -12.26 11.65
CA LEU A 71 5.94 -11.02 11.13
C LEU A 71 4.51 -10.83 11.62
N LYS A 72 4.17 -9.59 11.93
CA LYS A 72 2.80 -9.17 12.22
C LYS A 72 2.44 -7.90 11.48
N VAL A 73 1.25 -7.87 10.88
CA VAL A 73 0.66 -6.65 10.34
C VAL A 73 0.05 -5.83 11.48
N VAL A 74 0.41 -4.55 11.55
CA VAL A 74 -0.12 -3.59 12.52
C VAL A 74 -0.83 -2.47 11.77
N TYR A 75 -2.07 -2.19 12.15
CA TYR A 75 -2.81 -1.02 11.69
C TYR A 75 -2.70 0.06 12.78
N PRO A 76 -2.09 1.23 12.50
CA PRO A 76 -1.92 2.29 13.50
C PRO A 76 -3.26 2.81 14.06
N GLU A 77 -3.30 3.18 15.34
CA GLU A 77 -4.51 3.72 16.00
C GLU A 77 -4.89 5.11 15.48
N GLU A 78 -3.90 5.88 15.02
CA GLU A 78 -4.07 7.16 14.33
C GLU A 78 -4.85 6.97 13.02
N GLY A 79 -4.71 5.79 12.40
CA GLY A 79 -5.38 5.36 11.18
C GLY A 79 -4.41 4.98 10.08
N THR A 80 -4.94 4.33 9.05
CA THR A 80 -4.25 4.04 7.78
C THR A 80 -5.10 4.56 6.62
N PHE A 81 -4.67 4.38 5.38
CA PHE A 81 -5.44 4.77 4.19
C PHE A 81 -5.52 3.63 3.19
N LEU A 82 -6.47 3.74 2.28
CA LEU A 82 -6.65 2.81 1.17
C LEU A 82 -6.05 3.41 -0.08
N SER A 83 -5.40 2.57 -0.88
CA SER A 83 -5.11 2.86 -2.28
C SER A 83 -5.90 1.88 -3.11
N VAL A 84 -6.69 2.41 -4.05
CA VAL A 84 -7.63 1.60 -4.84
C VAL A 84 -6.99 1.26 -6.19
N ASP A 85 -7.06 0.00 -6.59
CA ASP A 85 -6.72 -0.38 -7.96
C ASP A 85 -7.92 -0.19 -8.88
N TYR A 86 -7.68 0.45 -10.02
CA TYR A 86 -8.72 0.74 -10.99
C TYR A 86 -8.56 -0.17 -12.22
N VAL A 87 -9.69 -0.64 -12.74
CA VAL A 87 -9.77 -1.27 -14.06
C VAL A 87 -10.62 -0.37 -14.97
N GLY A 88 -10.09 -0.04 -16.15
CA GLY A 88 -10.71 0.88 -17.09
C GLY A 88 -10.73 0.34 -18.51
N LEU A 89 -11.74 0.75 -19.28
CA LEU A 89 -11.85 0.43 -20.69
C LEU A 89 -11.33 1.61 -21.52
N VAL A 90 -10.43 1.33 -22.46
CA VAL A 90 -9.91 2.35 -23.37
C VAL A 90 -10.99 2.69 -24.41
N LYS A 91 -11.27 3.98 -24.56
CA LYS A 91 -12.24 4.48 -25.55
C LYS A 91 -11.82 4.06 -26.95
N ASN A 92 -12.76 3.53 -27.73
CA ASN A 92 -12.56 3.04 -29.10
C ASN A 92 -11.56 1.88 -29.22
N ALA A 93 -11.29 1.12 -28.14
CA ALA A 93 -10.48 -0.09 -28.23
C ALA A 93 -11.10 -1.09 -29.23
N PRO A 94 -10.29 -1.78 -30.06
CA PRO A 94 -10.77 -2.61 -31.16
C PRO A 94 -11.62 -3.82 -30.71
N ALA A 95 -11.51 -4.22 -29.43
CA ALA A 95 -12.21 -5.36 -28.85
C ALA A 95 -13.12 -4.98 -27.67
N GLY A 96 -13.80 -3.82 -27.74
CA GLY A 96 -14.57 -3.26 -26.62
C GLY A 96 -15.60 -4.19 -25.97
N ALA A 97 -16.29 -5.06 -26.73
CA ALA A 97 -17.24 -6.02 -26.16
C ALA A 97 -16.55 -7.10 -25.32
N LYS A 98 -15.52 -7.76 -25.86
CA LYS A 98 -14.72 -8.75 -25.12
C LYS A 98 -13.98 -8.15 -23.92
N ALA A 99 -13.56 -6.89 -24.04
CA ALA A 99 -12.93 -6.18 -22.94
C ALA A 99 -13.91 -5.96 -21.77
N LYS A 100 -15.18 -5.67 -22.04
CA LYS A 100 -16.23 -5.59 -21.00
C LYS A 100 -16.43 -6.93 -20.30
N GLU A 101 -16.55 -8.02 -21.06
CA GLU A 101 -16.68 -9.37 -20.50
C GLU A 101 -15.49 -9.72 -19.59
N ALA A 102 -14.27 -9.36 -19.99
CA ALA A 102 -13.08 -9.57 -19.15
C ALA A 102 -13.13 -8.75 -17.85
N VAL A 103 -13.60 -7.50 -17.89
CA VAL A 103 -13.80 -6.68 -16.68
C VAL A 103 -14.86 -7.31 -15.77
N ASP A 104 -15.97 -7.80 -16.32
CA ASP A 104 -17.00 -8.49 -15.54
C ASP A 104 -16.45 -9.74 -14.85
N VAL A 105 -15.58 -10.50 -15.51
CA VAL A 105 -14.89 -11.65 -14.91
C VAL A 105 -13.97 -11.22 -13.77
N ILE A 106 -13.14 -10.18 -13.96
CA ILE A 106 -12.23 -9.67 -12.92
C ILE A 106 -13.00 -9.16 -11.69
N LEU A 107 -14.18 -8.57 -11.89
CA LEU A 107 -15.04 -8.04 -10.83
C LEU A 107 -16.07 -9.06 -10.30
N SER A 108 -16.04 -10.29 -10.82
CA SER A 108 -16.90 -11.37 -10.33
C SER A 108 -16.55 -11.74 -8.89
N LYS A 109 -17.55 -12.25 -8.16
CA LYS A 109 -17.34 -12.72 -6.78
C LYS A 109 -16.25 -13.79 -6.72
N GLU A 110 -16.28 -14.73 -7.66
CA GLU A 110 -15.31 -15.83 -7.74
C GLU A 110 -13.88 -15.30 -7.92
N ALA A 111 -13.63 -14.46 -8.93
CA ALA A 111 -12.29 -13.93 -9.18
C ALA A 111 -11.77 -13.07 -8.03
N GLN A 112 -12.63 -12.23 -7.44
CA GLN A 112 -12.25 -11.40 -6.28
C GLN A 112 -11.97 -12.24 -5.04
N THR A 113 -12.74 -13.32 -4.80
CA THR A 113 -12.49 -14.26 -3.70
C THR A 113 -11.18 -15.04 -3.91
N GLU A 114 -10.90 -15.50 -5.13
CA GLU A 114 -9.63 -16.19 -5.40
C GLU A 114 -8.44 -15.24 -5.27
N LEU A 115 -8.55 -14.00 -5.75
CA LEU A 115 -7.51 -13.00 -5.58
C LEU A 115 -7.23 -12.69 -4.10
N LEU A 116 -8.26 -12.66 -3.26
CA LEU A 116 -8.11 -12.55 -1.81
C LEU A 116 -7.32 -13.73 -1.23
N LYS A 117 -7.66 -14.97 -1.60
CA LYS A 117 -7.02 -16.18 -1.07
C LYS A 117 -5.54 -16.28 -1.46
N VAL A 118 -5.22 -16.00 -2.72
CA VAL A 118 -3.86 -16.23 -3.25
C VAL A 118 -2.95 -15.01 -3.13
N GLY A 119 -3.54 -13.81 -3.08
CA GLY A 119 -2.79 -12.55 -3.13
C GLY A 119 -3.04 -11.62 -1.96
N PHE A 120 -3.95 -11.97 -1.03
CA PHE A 120 -4.33 -11.13 0.12
C PHE A 120 -4.80 -9.72 -0.28
N ARG A 121 -5.32 -9.56 -1.51
CA ARG A 121 -5.91 -8.29 -1.95
C ARG A 121 -7.34 -8.22 -1.41
N ARG A 122 -7.64 -7.14 -0.68
CA ARG A 122 -9.00 -6.87 -0.23
C ARG A 122 -9.93 -6.74 -1.46
N PRO A 123 -11.05 -7.47 -1.50
CA PRO A 123 -12.01 -7.35 -2.59
C PRO A 123 -12.63 -5.96 -2.66
N SER A 124 -12.95 -5.48 -3.86
CA SER A 124 -13.77 -4.27 -4.03
C SER A 124 -15.25 -4.52 -3.79
N ARG A 125 -15.68 -5.79 -3.73
CA ARG A 125 -17.06 -6.18 -3.47
C ARG A 125 -17.35 -6.25 -1.98
N SER A 126 -18.48 -5.67 -1.56
CA SER A 126 -18.94 -5.67 -0.17
C SER A 126 -19.66 -6.97 0.25
N ASP A 127 -19.91 -7.90 -0.69
CA ASP A 127 -20.58 -9.18 -0.42
C ASP A 127 -19.60 -10.35 -0.18
N ILE A 128 -18.31 -10.04 0.00
CA ILE A 128 -17.25 -10.97 0.37
C ILE A 128 -16.76 -10.60 1.78
N LYS A 129 -16.99 -11.48 2.74
CA LYS A 129 -16.48 -11.36 4.10
C LYS A 129 -15.04 -11.88 4.13
N VAL A 130 -14.08 -11.01 4.40
CA VAL A 130 -12.64 -11.30 4.24
C VAL A 130 -12.18 -12.40 5.19
N SER A 131 -12.66 -12.38 6.43
CA SER A 131 -12.27 -13.30 7.50
C SER A 131 -12.66 -14.75 7.23
N ASP A 132 -13.59 -14.99 6.30
CA ASP A 132 -14.04 -16.33 5.95
C ASP A 132 -13.01 -17.07 5.06
N TYR A 133 -12.04 -16.34 4.48
CA TYR A 133 -11.07 -16.88 3.52
C TYR A 133 -9.62 -16.76 3.99
N VAL A 134 -9.28 -15.69 4.70
CA VAL A 134 -7.91 -15.40 5.15
C VAL A 134 -7.92 -14.81 6.56
N LYS A 135 -6.79 -14.90 7.28
CA LYS A 135 -6.61 -14.32 8.62
C LYS A 135 -6.36 -12.80 8.57
N MET A 136 -7.24 -12.08 7.91
CA MET A 136 -7.24 -10.61 7.85
C MET A 136 -8.49 -10.07 8.55
N PRO A 137 -8.38 -8.93 9.26
CA PRO A 137 -9.55 -8.28 9.84
C PRO A 137 -10.43 -7.66 8.74
N GLU A 138 -11.72 -7.49 9.03
CA GLU A 138 -12.65 -6.78 8.14
C GLU A 138 -12.28 -5.30 8.07
N LEU A 139 -12.56 -4.67 6.92
CA LEU A 139 -12.14 -3.29 6.66
C LEU A 139 -12.80 -2.28 7.61
N ASP A 140 -14.04 -2.52 8.02
CA ASP A 140 -14.78 -1.66 8.95
C ASP A 140 -14.23 -1.68 10.39
N THR A 141 -13.40 -2.67 10.73
CA THR A 141 -12.68 -2.72 12.01
C THR A 141 -11.35 -1.94 11.98
N ILE A 142 -10.93 -1.46 10.79
CA ILE A 142 -9.71 -0.68 10.62
C ILE A 142 -10.07 0.79 10.47
N LYS A 143 -9.44 1.65 11.28
CA LYS A 143 -9.57 3.09 11.13
C LYS A 143 -8.90 3.54 9.83
N THR A 144 -9.70 3.98 8.87
CA THR A 144 -9.23 4.54 7.61
C THR A 144 -9.39 6.06 7.59
N ILE A 145 -8.37 6.76 7.10
CA ILE A 145 -8.44 8.19 6.80
C ILE A 145 -8.73 8.38 5.31
N PRO A 146 -9.53 9.38 4.93
CA PRO A 146 -9.74 9.69 3.53
C PRO A 146 -8.46 10.26 2.93
N ILE A 147 -8.09 9.77 1.75
CA ILE A 147 -7.05 10.38 0.91
C ILE A 147 -7.65 10.72 -0.45
N ASP A 148 -7.35 11.92 -0.91
CA ASP A 148 -7.62 12.36 -2.27
C ASP A 148 -6.43 11.98 -3.16
N GLU A 149 -6.59 10.91 -3.94
CA GLU A 149 -5.56 10.42 -4.87
C GLU A 149 -5.30 11.39 -6.03
N LEU A 150 -6.28 12.22 -6.42
CA LEU A 150 -6.08 13.25 -7.44
C LEU A 150 -5.23 14.38 -6.88
N ALA A 151 -5.54 14.84 -5.67
CA ALA A 151 -4.71 15.83 -4.98
C ALA A 151 -3.28 15.30 -4.75
N ALA A 152 -3.12 14.00 -4.47
CA ALA A 152 -1.80 13.37 -4.39
C ALA A 152 -1.06 13.42 -5.74
N ALA A 153 -1.73 13.09 -6.84
CA ALA A 153 -1.15 13.16 -8.18
C ALA A 153 -0.72 14.59 -8.55
N ASP A 154 -1.56 15.58 -8.30
CA ASP A 154 -1.29 16.99 -8.60
C ASP A 154 -0.14 17.55 -7.74
N ALA A 155 -0.04 17.13 -6.49
CA ALA A 155 0.99 17.59 -5.56
C ALA A 155 2.32 16.84 -5.69
N ARG A 156 2.41 15.79 -6.52
CA ARG A 156 3.54 14.85 -6.54
C ARG A 156 4.88 15.54 -6.70
N GLU A 157 5.00 16.44 -7.67
CA GLU A 157 6.28 17.14 -7.95
C GLU A 157 6.74 17.98 -6.75
N GLY A 158 5.84 18.80 -6.20
CA GLY A 158 6.14 19.64 -5.03
C GLY A 158 6.46 18.82 -3.79
N PHE A 159 5.69 17.76 -3.55
CA PHE A 159 5.93 16.85 -2.43
C PHE A 159 7.29 16.17 -2.51
N LEU A 160 7.71 15.69 -3.70
CA LEU A 160 9.01 15.04 -3.86
C LEU A 160 10.17 16.02 -3.63
N LYS A 161 10.00 17.29 -4.00
CA LYS A 161 10.98 18.34 -3.68
C LYS A 161 11.09 18.57 -2.17
N ASP A 162 9.96 18.63 -1.47
CA ASP A 162 9.95 18.80 -0.01
C ASP A 162 10.53 17.55 0.70
N TRP A 163 10.20 16.36 0.20
CA TRP A 163 10.75 15.09 0.67
C TRP A 163 12.27 15.03 0.57
N ASP A 164 12.84 15.54 -0.52
CA ASP A 164 14.30 15.59 -0.70
C ASP A 164 15.02 16.54 0.26
N ALA A 165 14.30 17.50 0.85
CA ALA A 165 14.84 18.40 1.86
C ALA A 165 14.73 17.83 3.29
N LEU A 166 13.98 16.74 3.50
CA LEU A 166 13.85 16.13 4.81
C LEU A 166 15.12 15.35 5.18
N PRO A 167 15.56 15.38 6.46
CA PRO A 167 16.67 14.55 6.90
C PRO A 167 16.27 13.07 6.82
N LYS A 168 17.07 12.25 6.14
CA LYS A 168 16.84 10.80 6.01
C LYS A 168 17.83 10.03 6.88
N ALA A 169 17.50 8.79 7.24
CA ALA A 169 18.39 7.95 8.04
C ALA A 169 19.75 7.80 7.33
N GLY A 170 20.84 8.07 8.04
CA GLY A 170 22.21 8.00 7.50
C GLY A 170 22.69 9.26 6.76
N GLU A 171 21.84 10.28 6.58
CA GLU A 171 22.24 11.59 6.00
C GLU A 171 22.62 12.64 7.07
N SER A 172 22.49 12.32 8.35
CA SER A 172 22.96 13.16 9.46
C SER A 172 24.49 13.14 9.54
N LYS A 173 25.13 14.28 9.23
CA LYS A 173 26.50 14.60 9.65
C LYS A 173 26.54 15.04 11.10
#